data_AF-A0A9E6D941-F1
#
_entry.id   AF-A0A9E6D941-F1
#
_cell.length_a   1.000
_cell.length_b   1.000
_cell.length_c   1.000
_cell.angle_alpha   90.00
_cell.angle_beta   90.00
_cell.angle_gamma   90.00
#
_symmetry.space_group_name_H-M   'P 1'
#
loop_
_entity.id
_entity.type
_entity.pdbx_description
1 polymer ?
#
loop_
_entity_poly.entity_id
_entity_poly.type
_entity_poly.pdbx_seq_one_letter_code
_entity_poly.pdbx_strand_id
1 'polypeptide(L)'
;MDNKDMKKYLAEFIGTFALVFCGTGAAVVAFILFAGPISGGSFNPARSIAPAIVSGNIAMLWIYIIAPTFGAIGAMLLWNKVIK
;
A
#
# COMPACT_ATOMS: atom_id res chain seq x y z
N MET A 1 1.17 35.52 1.96
CA MET A 1 1.01 34.50 3.03
C MET A 1 1.89 34.91 4.19
N ASP A 2 1.39 34.81 5.42
CA ASP A 2 2.22 35.05 6.61
C ASP A 2 3.30 33.96 6.73
N ASN A 3 4.41 34.28 7.38
CA ASN A 3 5.50 33.33 7.65
C ASN A 3 5.00 32.12 8.46
N LYS A 4 4.01 32.31 9.35
CA LYS A 4 3.36 31.19 10.07
C LYS A 4 2.55 30.31 9.15
N ASP A 5 1.80 30.90 8.21
CA ASP A 5 1.02 30.14 7.23
C ASP A 5 1.94 29.29 6.34
N MET A 6 3.03 29.89 5.85
CA MET A 6 4.04 29.18 5.04
C MET A 6 4.62 27.97 5.78
N LYS A 7 4.99 28.13 7.05
CA LYS A 7 5.50 27.04 7.88
C LYS A 7 4.47 25.93 8.10
N LYS A 8 3.19 26.28 8.24
CA LYS A 8 2.10 25.31 8.38
C LYS A 8 1.94 24.46 7.12
N TYR A 9 1.88 25.08 5.94
CA TYR A 9 1.79 24.34 4.67
C TYR A 9 2.99 23.42 4.47
N LEU A 10 4.20 23.90 4.80
CA LEU A 10 5.41 23.10 4.72
C LEU A 10 5.36 21.89 5.68
N ALA A 11 4.89 22.09 6.91
CA ALA A 11 4.78 21.01 7.89
C ALA A 11 3.77 19.94 7.48
N GLU A 12 2.58 20.32 6.99
CA GLU A 12 1.57 19.38 6.48
C GLU A 12 2.10 18.58 5.28
N PHE A 13 2.80 19.26 4.36
CA PHE A 13 3.39 18.63 3.19
C PHE A 13 4.48 17.61 3.58
N ILE A 14 5.47 18.03 4.37
CA ILE A 14 6.57 17.16 4.81
C ILE A 14 6.03 16.02 5.67
N GLY A 15 5.11 16.30 6.58
CA GLY A 15 4.49 15.32 7.45
C GLY A 15 3.74 14.24 6.66
N THR A 16 2.90 14.64 5.72
CA THR A 16 2.15 13.70 4.86
C THR A 16 3.08 12.90 3.97
N PHE A 17 4.08 13.55 3.36
CA PHE A 17 5.09 12.85 2.55
C PHE A 17 5.83 11.80 3.37
N ALA A 18 6.33 12.16 4.56
CA ALA A 18 7.05 11.23 5.42
C ALA A 18 6.16 10.08 5.92
N LEU A 19 4.91 10.38 6.31
CA LEU A 19 3.94 9.38 6.75
C LEU A 19 3.66 8.35 5.65
N VAL A 20 3.39 8.80 4.43
CA VAL A 20 3.10 7.90 3.31
C VAL A 20 4.37 7.17 2.87
N PHE A 21 5.46 7.88 2.59
CA PHE A 21 6.68 7.29 2.07
C PHE A 21 7.34 6.33 3.06
N CYS A 22 7.63 6.80 4.27
CA CYS A 22 8.32 5.98 5.27
C CYS A 22 7.35 5.01 5.95
N GLY A 23 6.15 5.45 6.32
CA GLY A 23 5.20 4.61 7.05
C GLY A 23 4.69 3.45 6.20
N THR A 24 4.09 3.73 5.05
CA THR A 24 3.61 2.66 4.17
C THR A 24 4.76 1.88 3.54
N GLY A 25 5.86 2.55 3.19
CA GLY A 25 7.06 1.91 2.64
C GLY A 25 7.67 0.88 3.60
N ALA A 26 7.89 1.25 4.87
CA ALA A 26 8.40 0.33 5.88
C ALA A 26 7.47 -0.86 6.11
N ALA A 27 6.16 -0.62 6.16
CA ALA A 27 5.17 -1.69 6.30
C ALA A 27 5.26 -2.69 5.13
N VAL A 28 5.25 -2.19 3.88
CA VAL A 28 5.34 -3.06 2.70
C VAL A 28 6.65 -3.86 2.69
N VAL A 29 7.80 -3.22 3.00
CA VAL A 29 9.09 -3.93 3.08
C VAL A 29 9.03 -5.06 4.10
N ALA A 30 8.52 -4.80 5.31
CA ALA A 30 8.41 -5.81 6.35
C ALA A 30 7.56 -7.01 5.91
N PHE A 31 6.41 -6.75 5.27
CA PHE A 31 5.56 -7.83 4.77
C PHE A 31 6.17 -8.57 3.58
N ILE A 32 6.93 -7.91 2.70
CA ILE A 32 7.66 -8.55 1.60
C ILE A 32 8.72 -9.51 2.14
N LEU A 33 9.46 -9.13 3.19
CA LEU A 33 10.47 -10.00 3.80
C LEU A 33 9.85 -11.31 4.30
N PHE A 34 8.62 -11.25 4.81
CA PHE A 34 7.88 -12.43 5.27
C PHE A 34 7.21 -13.22 4.13
N ALA A 35 6.41 -12.56 3.29
CA ALA A 35 5.59 -13.24 2.28
C ALA A 35 6.26 -13.39 0.91
N GLY A 36 7.43 -12.79 0.72
CA GLY A 36 8.23 -12.86 -0.51
C GLY A 36 8.48 -14.31 -0.95
N PRO A 37 8.99 -15.19 -0.08
CA PRO A 37 9.20 -16.61 -0.41
C PRO A 37 7.91 -17.39 -0.71
N ILE A 38 6.74 -16.90 -0.28
CA ILE A 38 5.45 -17.60 -0.40
C ILE A 38 4.71 -17.19 -1.68
N SER A 39 4.69 -15.88 -1.99
CA SER A 39 3.85 -15.31 -3.06
C SER A 39 4.53 -14.19 -3.86
N GLY A 40 5.81 -13.91 -3.62
CA GLY A 40 6.48 -12.74 -4.21
C GLY A 40 6.06 -11.39 -3.61
N GLY A 41 5.27 -11.41 -2.53
CA GLY A 41 4.96 -10.25 -1.69
C GLY A 41 4.33 -9.08 -2.46
N SER A 42 3.32 -9.34 -3.29
CA SER A 42 2.78 -8.27 -4.15
C SER A 42 1.87 -7.29 -3.43
N PHE A 43 0.88 -7.78 -2.70
CA PHE A 43 -0.07 -6.99 -1.91
C PHE A 43 -0.81 -5.87 -2.66
N ASN A 44 -0.64 -5.76 -3.98
CA ASN A 44 -1.16 -4.69 -4.81
C ASN A 44 -1.57 -5.25 -6.19
N PRO A 45 -2.86 -5.22 -6.54
CA PRO A 45 -3.35 -5.70 -7.83
C PRO A 45 -2.65 -5.03 -9.02
N ALA A 46 -2.46 -3.70 -8.99
CA ALA A 46 -1.81 -2.99 -10.08
C ALA A 46 -0.33 -3.39 -10.26
N ARG A 47 0.39 -3.64 -9.15
CA ARG A 47 1.76 -4.18 -9.17
C ARG A 47 1.80 -5.55 -9.83
N SER A 48 0.80 -6.40 -9.57
CA SER A 48 0.73 -7.76 -10.13
C SER A 48 0.30 -7.82 -11.59
N ILE A 49 -0.57 -6.91 -12.03
CA ILE A 49 -1.09 -6.88 -13.40
C ILE A 49 0.02 -6.61 -14.42
N ALA A 50 0.87 -5.62 -14.17
CA ALA A 50 1.92 -5.22 -15.10
C ALA A 50 2.86 -6.39 -15.53
N PRO A 51 3.53 -7.12 -14.62
CA PRO A 51 4.39 -8.24 -15.00
C PRO A 51 3.60 -9.44 -15.55
N ALA A 52 2.35 -9.65 -15.14
CA ALA A 52 1.52 -10.74 -15.67
C ALA A 52 1.17 -10.51 -17.14
N ILE A 53 0.86 -9.27 -17.53
CA ILE A 53 0.62 -8.91 -18.93
C ILE A 53 1.92 -9.02 -19.74
N VAL A 54 3.02 -8.46 -19.24
CA VAL A 54 4.31 -8.46 -19.96
C VAL A 54 4.86 -9.87 -20.15
N SER A 55 4.71 -10.76 -19.17
CA SER A 55 5.17 -12.15 -19.25
C SER A 55 4.19 -13.09 -19.97
N GLY A 56 2.94 -12.65 -20.20
CA GLY A 56 1.85 -13.50 -20.69
C GLY A 56 1.35 -14.54 -19.67
N ASN A 57 1.94 -14.61 -18.47
CA ASN A 57 1.54 -15.55 -17.43
C ASN A 57 0.44 -14.96 -16.53
N ILE A 58 -0.81 -15.17 -16.94
CA ILE A 58 -2.00 -14.65 -16.24
C ILE A 58 -2.70 -15.69 -15.35
N ALA A 59 -2.22 -16.95 -15.34
CA ALA A 59 -2.93 -18.07 -14.72
C ALA A 59 -3.25 -17.84 -13.23
N MET A 60 -2.32 -17.24 -12.49
CA MET A 60 -2.46 -16.96 -11.06
C MET A 60 -2.83 -15.50 -10.75
N LEU A 61 -2.98 -14.64 -11.78
CA LEU A 61 -3.19 -13.20 -11.59
C LEU A 61 -4.44 -12.90 -10.76
N TRP A 62 -5.50 -13.69 -10.92
CA TRP A 62 -6.76 -13.49 -10.21
C TRP A 62 -6.60 -13.52 -8.68
N ILE A 63 -5.70 -14.36 -8.13
CA ILE A 63 -5.41 -14.42 -6.69
C ILE A 63 -4.81 -13.10 -6.21
N TYR A 64 -3.89 -12.54 -7.00
CA TYR A 64 -3.25 -11.26 -6.71
C TYR A 64 -4.17 -10.05 -6.88
N ILE A 65 -5.36 -10.22 -7.46
CA ILE A 65 -6.39 -9.19 -7.53
C ILE A 65 -7.35 -9.36 -6.35
N ILE A 66 -7.93 -10.55 -6.20
CA ILE A 66 -8.97 -10.83 -5.22
C ILE A 66 -8.41 -10.74 -3.79
N ALA A 67 -7.31 -11.44 -3.48
CA ALA A 67 -6.83 -11.50 -2.10
C ALA A 67 -6.45 -10.12 -1.53
N PRO A 68 -5.65 -9.27 -2.22
CA PRO A 68 -5.37 -7.93 -1.71
C PRO A 68 -6.62 -7.03 -1.60
N THR A 69 -7.55 -7.14 -2.54
CA THR A 69 -8.78 -6.30 -2.54
C THR A 69 -9.65 -6.63 -1.34
N PHE A 70 -9.92 -7.92 -1.09
CA PHE A 70 -10.68 -8.34 0.08
C PHE A 70 -9.95 -8.05 1.39
N GLY A 71 -8.62 -8.19 1.42
CA GLY A 71 -7.81 -7.80 2.57
C GLY A 71 -7.94 -6.31 2.90
N ALA A 72 -7.89 -5.43 1.89
CA ALA A 72 -8.07 -3.99 2.07
C ALA A 72 -9.48 -3.63 2.55
N ILE A 73 -10.52 -4.28 2.00
CA ILE A 73 -11.90 -4.10 2.46
C ILE A 73 -12.03 -4.55 3.93
N GLY A 74 -11.49 -5.71 4.28
CA GLY A 74 -11.49 -6.21 5.66
C GLY A 74 -10.79 -5.25 6.64
N ALA A 75 -9.64 -4.71 6.25
CA ALA A 75 -8.92 -3.72 7.05
C ALA A 75 -9.73 -2.43 7.25
N MET A 76 -10.39 -1.94 6.20
CA MET A 76 -11.28 -0.78 6.28
C MET A 76 -12.46 -1.02 7.23
N LEU A 77 -13.13 -2.17 7.13
CA LEU A 77 -14.24 -2.53 8.00
C LEU A 77 -13.80 -2.66 9.46
N LEU A 78 -12.63 -3.26 9.70
CA LEU A 78 -12.06 -3.39 11.04
C LEU A 78 -11.72 -2.02 11.64
N TRP A 79 -11.08 -1.14 10.87
CA TRP A 79 -10.77 0.23 11.29
C TRP A 79 -12.03 0.96 11.74
N ASN A 80 -13.11 0.85 10.95
CA ASN A 80 -14.38 1.51 11.24
C ASN A 80 -15.12 0.97 12.48
N LYS A 81 -14.70 -0.18 13.00
CA LYS A 81 -15.31 -0.81 14.18
C LYS A 81 -14.47 -0.63 15.45
N VAL A 82 -13.15 -0.56 15.29
CA VAL A 82 -12.20 -0.57 16.42
C VAL A 82 -11.68 0.83 16.76
N ILE A 83 -11.46 1.66 15.75
CA ILE A 83 -10.71 2.92 15.91
C ILE A 83 -11.62 4.13 15.71
N LYS A 84 -12.49 4.09 14.72
CA LYS A 84 -13.62 5.04 14.61
C LYS A 84 -14.81 4.50 15.39
#